data_AF-A0A5E4IUV1-F1
#
_entry.id   AF-A0A5E4IUV1-F1
#
_cell.length_a   1.000
_cell.length_b   1.000
_cell.length_c   1.000
_cell.angle_alpha   90.00
_cell.angle_beta   90.00
_cell.angle_gamma   90.00
#
_symmetry.space_group_name_H-M   'P 1'
#
loop_
_entity.id
_entity.type
_entity.pdbx_description
1 polymer ?
#
loop_
_entity_poly.entity_id
_entity_poly.type
_entity_poly.pdbx_seq_one_letter_code
_entity_poly.pdbx_strand_id
1 'polypeptide(L)'
;MLDKSYLVRSFITETIKGIIAKRKLIPLISLCLLISGCVESPKTITSPTTIPSPYYANVDPWLDHSIFGVEALIGSGILRSYDRRVFDCSEMAAYMEWMLEKHGFDTKICLADRFANGSIAHAWVAIDIPPRRYYMEPTALNTGGFIFSTIKPYDGNYKDYSRYDGIYEDIYEVTKNNPVSEFDWWNDPQLAYNLKKTQGG
;
A
#
# COMPACT_ATOMS: atom_id res chain seq x y z
N MET A 1 35.91 -26.76 -21.60
CA MET A 1 34.99 -26.29 -20.56
C MET A 1 35.22 -24.79 -20.43
N LEU A 2 34.34 -23.98 -21.02
CA LEU A 2 34.48 -22.52 -21.07
C LEU A 2 33.21 -21.89 -20.50
N ASP A 3 33.46 -20.88 -19.67
CA ASP A 3 32.58 -20.23 -18.72
C ASP A 3 31.57 -19.27 -19.41
N LYS A 4 30.28 -19.39 -19.08
CA LYS A 4 29.17 -18.58 -19.63
C LYS A 4 29.11 -17.16 -19.05
N SER A 5 30.04 -16.77 -18.18
CA SER A 5 30.11 -15.43 -17.57
C SER A 5 30.70 -14.33 -18.48
N TYR A 6 31.32 -14.68 -19.62
CA TYR A 6 32.03 -13.72 -20.47
C TYR A 6 31.23 -13.05 -21.59
N LEU A 7 30.03 -13.54 -21.95
CA LEU A 7 29.28 -13.04 -23.12
C LEU A 7 28.30 -11.90 -22.83
N VAL A 8 27.93 -11.65 -21.58
CA VAL A 8 26.94 -10.59 -21.25
C VAL A 8 27.59 -9.23 -20.93
N ARG A 9 28.89 -9.22 -20.56
CA ARG A 9 29.63 -7.96 -20.29
C ARG A 9 30.16 -7.26 -21.55
N SER A 10 30.05 -7.89 -22.71
CA SER A 10 30.55 -7.34 -23.98
C SER A 10 29.53 -6.50 -24.75
N PHE A 11 28.24 -6.53 -24.39
CA PHE A 11 27.19 -5.87 -25.18
C PHE A 11 26.75 -4.49 -24.66
N ILE A 12 27.11 -4.12 -23.42
CA ILE A 12 26.66 -2.86 -22.79
C ILE A 12 27.72 -1.75 -22.93
N THR A 13 28.98 -2.09 -23.18
CA THR A 13 30.10 -1.13 -23.12
C THR A 13 30.36 -0.38 -24.43
N GLU A 14 29.77 -0.81 -25.55
CA GLU A 14 30.00 -0.23 -26.89
C GLU A 14 28.93 0.79 -27.32
N THR A 15 27.74 0.80 -26.72
CA THR A 15 26.64 1.69 -27.15
C THR A 15 26.72 3.10 -26.55
N ILE A 16 27.43 3.30 -25.44
CA ILE A 16 27.47 4.60 -24.71
C ILE A 16 28.61 5.51 -25.18
N LYS A 17 29.61 5.00 -25.92
CA LYS A 17 30.75 5.81 -26.38
C LYS A 17 30.52 6.55 -27.71
N GLY A 18 29.38 6.37 -28.37
CA GLY A 18 29.14 6.84 -29.73
C GLY A 18 28.26 8.09 -29.89
N ILE A 19 27.58 8.56 -28.84
CA ILE A 19 26.62 9.68 -28.98
C ILE A 19 27.13 10.92 -28.25
N ILE A 20 28.01 11.62 -28.97
CA ILE A 20 28.03 13.08 -29.09
C ILE A 20 28.55 13.83 -27.85
N ALA A 21 29.87 13.81 -27.76
CA ALA A 21 30.63 15.02 -27.49
C ALA A 21 30.32 16.12 -28.54
N LYS A 22 30.37 17.38 -28.09
CA LYS A 22 30.30 18.68 -28.80
C LYS A 22 28.95 19.41 -28.71
N ARG A 23 28.84 20.27 -27.69
CA ARG A 23 28.34 21.66 -27.87
C ARG A 23 28.87 22.54 -26.74
N LYS A 24 29.31 23.74 -27.15
CA LYS A 24 30.10 24.73 -26.42
C LYS A 24 29.31 25.45 -25.33
N LEU A 25 30.00 25.85 -24.27
CA LEU A 25 29.55 26.81 -23.25
C LEU A 25 29.13 28.15 -23.88
N ILE A 26 27.95 28.65 -23.50
CA ILE A 26 27.58 30.08 -23.52
C ILE A 26 26.73 30.30 -22.25
N PRO A 27 27.04 31.28 -21.38
CA PRO A 27 26.19 31.56 -20.22
C PRO A 27 25.08 32.53 -20.65
N LEU A 28 23.84 32.05 -20.71
CA LEU A 28 22.67 32.94 -20.67
C LEU A 28 22.02 32.79 -19.30
N ILE A 29 22.19 33.83 -18.49
CA ILE A 29 21.37 34.10 -17.31
C ILE A 29 19.95 34.34 -17.84
N SER A 30 19.11 33.30 -17.79
CA SER A 30 17.68 33.41 -18.05
C SER A 30 16.95 33.33 -16.72
N LEU A 31 16.57 34.52 -16.26
CA LEU A 31 15.63 34.79 -15.18
C LEU A 31 14.27 34.17 -15.55
N CYS A 32 14.03 32.91 -15.17
CA CYS A 32 12.70 32.35 -15.12
C CYS A 32 12.19 32.45 -13.68
N LEU A 33 11.38 33.50 -13.45
CA LEU A 33 10.43 33.56 -12.34
C LEU A 33 9.53 32.31 -12.39
N LEU A 34 9.89 31.28 -11.62
CA LEU A 34 8.99 30.18 -11.30
C LEU A 34 8.02 30.67 -10.23
N ILE A 35 7.03 31.46 -10.64
CA ILE A 35 5.70 31.40 -10.02
C ILE A 35 5.05 30.11 -10.53
N SER A 36 5.57 28.97 -10.08
CA SER A 36 4.77 27.76 -10.02
C SER A 36 4.01 27.87 -8.72
N GLY A 37 2.85 28.53 -8.79
CA GLY A 37 1.84 28.35 -7.76
C GLY A 37 1.63 26.85 -7.62
N CYS A 38 2.03 26.32 -6.46
CA CYS A 38 1.54 25.03 -6.02
C CYS A 38 0.04 25.20 -5.94
N VAL A 39 -0.67 24.76 -6.99
CA VAL A 39 -2.09 24.47 -6.88
C VAL A 39 -2.14 23.26 -5.97
N GLU A 40 -2.18 23.52 -4.67
CA GLU A 40 -2.72 22.60 -3.70
C GLU A 40 -4.16 22.37 -4.12
N SER A 41 -4.44 21.24 -4.75
CA SER A 41 -5.79 20.71 -4.75
C SER A 41 -6.04 20.14 -3.35
N PRO A 42 -6.91 20.77 -2.53
CA PRO A 42 -7.30 20.22 -1.25
C PRO A 42 -8.10 18.92 -1.46
N LYS A 43 -8.24 18.09 -0.41
CA LYS A 43 -9.34 17.14 -0.28
C LYS A 43 -10.66 17.95 -0.33
N THR A 44 -11.14 18.30 -1.52
CA THR A 44 -12.36 19.11 -1.78
C THR A 44 -13.43 18.32 -2.53
N ILE A 45 -13.46 17.02 -2.29
CA ILE A 45 -14.65 16.21 -2.49
C ILE A 45 -15.18 15.99 -1.08
N THR A 46 -16.46 16.31 -0.85
CA THR A 46 -17.15 16.12 0.44
C THR A 46 -16.79 14.74 0.99
N SER A 47 -16.01 14.69 2.08
CA SER A 47 -15.59 13.42 2.66
C SER A 47 -16.83 12.59 3.00
N PRO A 48 -16.92 11.33 2.56
CA PRO A 48 -17.90 10.39 3.05
C PRO A 48 -17.99 10.46 4.55
N THR A 49 -19.21 10.67 5.01
CA THR A 49 -19.54 10.57 6.42
C THR A 49 -20.03 9.17 6.77
N THR A 50 -20.13 8.26 5.80
CA THR A 50 -20.75 6.94 5.96
C THR A 50 -19.96 5.82 5.30
N ILE A 51 -19.83 4.71 6.02
CA ILE A 51 -19.30 3.45 5.51
C ILE A 51 -20.33 2.82 4.56
N PRO A 52 -19.93 2.33 3.36
CA PRO A 52 -20.82 1.64 2.44
C PRO A 52 -21.56 0.47 3.10
N SER A 53 -22.81 0.23 2.68
CA SER A 53 -23.62 -0.87 3.20
C SER A 53 -24.22 -1.68 2.05
N PRO A 54 -24.03 -3.02 2.03
CA PRO A 54 -23.16 -3.79 2.92
C PRO A 54 -21.67 -3.55 2.60
N TYR A 55 -20.83 -3.41 3.64
CA TYR A 55 -19.38 -3.24 3.46
C TYR A 55 -18.73 -4.58 3.07
N TYR A 56 -19.01 -5.64 3.84
CA TYR A 56 -18.62 -7.03 3.54
C TYR A 56 -19.64 -7.71 2.63
N ALA A 57 -19.83 -7.17 1.42
CA ALA A 57 -20.70 -7.77 0.42
C ALA A 57 -20.04 -8.99 -0.24
N ASN A 58 -20.78 -10.10 -0.39
CA ASN A 58 -20.37 -11.34 -1.06
C ASN A 58 -19.02 -11.91 -0.59
N VAL A 59 -19.08 -12.93 0.28
CA VAL A 59 -17.90 -13.71 0.66
C VAL A 59 -17.49 -14.60 -0.52
N ASP A 60 -16.23 -14.51 -0.92
CA ASP A 60 -15.60 -15.33 -1.96
C ASP A 60 -14.42 -16.07 -1.32
N PRO A 61 -14.64 -17.19 -0.60
CA PRO A 61 -13.61 -17.81 0.21
C PRO A 61 -12.37 -18.19 -0.61
N TRP A 62 -11.20 -17.72 -0.17
CA TRP A 62 -9.95 -18.18 -0.73
C TRP A 62 -9.61 -19.58 -0.23
N LEU A 63 -9.05 -20.43 -1.09
CA LEU A 63 -8.84 -21.84 -0.76
C LEU A 63 -7.69 -22.08 0.23
N ASP A 64 -6.70 -21.20 0.26
CA ASP A 64 -5.51 -21.34 1.11
C ASP A 64 -5.50 -20.26 2.21
N HIS A 65 -5.85 -20.62 3.44
CA HIS A 65 -5.81 -19.69 4.58
C HIS A 65 -4.45 -19.64 5.29
N SER A 66 -3.37 -20.06 4.62
CA SER A 66 -2.01 -19.86 5.12
C SER A 66 -1.47 -18.46 4.78
N ILE A 67 -0.31 -18.12 5.34
CA ILE A 67 0.38 -16.87 5.00
C ILE A 67 0.76 -16.81 3.51
N PHE A 68 1.00 -17.96 2.86
CA PHE A 68 1.25 -18.00 1.42
C PHE A 68 -0.01 -17.73 0.61
N GLY A 69 -1.16 -18.17 1.11
CA GLY A 69 -2.46 -17.84 0.53
C GLY A 69 -2.79 -16.36 0.62
N VAL A 70 -2.45 -15.71 1.74
CA VAL A 70 -2.50 -14.24 1.88
C VAL A 70 -1.63 -13.56 0.80
N GLU A 71 -0.35 -13.95 0.69
CA GLU A 71 0.58 -13.39 -0.30
C GLU A 71 0.10 -13.61 -1.74
N ALA A 72 -0.46 -14.80 -2.03
CA ALA A 72 -1.01 -15.14 -3.34
C ALA A 72 -2.26 -14.33 -3.70
N LEU A 73 -3.19 -14.16 -2.75
CA LEU A 73 -4.41 -13.38 -2.94
C LEU A 73 -4.07 -11.93 -3.29
N ILE A 74 -3.17 -11.30 -2.54
CA ILE A 74 -2.74 -9.92 -2.82
C ILE A 74 -2.01 -9.81 -4.16
N GLY A 75 -1.11 -10.77 -4.43
CA GLY A 75 -0.36 -10.85 -5.67
C GLY A 75 -1.23 -11.02 -6.92
N SER A 76 -2.50 -11.43 -6.77
CA SER A 76 -3.46 -11.57 -7.87
C SER A 76 -3.95 -10.24 -8.48
N GLY A 77 -3.52 -9.09 -7.92
CA GLY A 77 -3.54 -7.82 -8.65
C GLY A 77 -4.44 -6.73 -8.07
N ILE A 78 -4.45 -6.57 -6.75
CA ILE A 78 -5.39 -5.67 -6.07
C ILE A 78 -4.73 -4.39 -5.50
N LEU A 79 -3.42 -4.20 -5.62
CA LEU A 79 -2.73 -3.05 -5.01
C LEU A 79 -2.24 -1.99 -6.00
N ARG A 80 -2.69 -0.75 -5.79
CA ARG A 80 -2.11 0.46 -6.40
C ARG A 80 -1.08 1.09 -5.46
N SER A 81 -0.25 1.98 -6.03
CA SER A 81 0.77 2.72 -5.28
C SER A 81 0.19 3.59 -4.17
N TYR A 82 0.91 3.64 -3.05
CA TYR A 82 0.71 4.57 -1.95
C TYR A 82 0.63 6.02 -2.45
N ASP A 83 -0.36 6.76 -1.97
CA ASP A 83 -0.50 8.19 -2.20
C ASP A 83 -0.92 8.87 -0.90
N ARG A 84 -0.01 9.64 -0.29
CA ARG A 84 -0.26 10.32 0.98
C ARG A 84 -1.51 11.22 1.00
N ARG A 85 -2.05 11.61 -0.16
CA ARG A 85 -3.21 12.50 -0.25
C ARG A 85 -4.51 11.78 -0.58
N VAL A 86 -4.45 10.53 -1.02
CA VAL A 86 -5.58 9.81 -1.67
C VAL A 86 -5.69 8.34 -1.24
N PHE A 87 -4.57 7.70 -0.90
CA PHE A 87 -4.49 6.30 -0.49
C PHE A 87 -3.30 6.12 0.44
N ASP A 88 -3.43 6.69 1.64
CA ASP A 88 -2.40 6.68 2.69
C ASP A 88 -2.43 5.38 3.54
N CYS A 89 -1.67 5.33 4.63
CA CYS A 89 -1.56 4.11 5.43
C CYS A 89 -2.91 3.63 5.97
N SER A 90 -3.79 4.55 6.37
CA SER A 90 -5.08 4.25 6.99
C SER A 90 -6.06 3.70 5.95
N GLU A 91 -6.14 4.34 4.78
CA GLU A 91 -6.96 3.89 3.65
C GLU A 91 -6.45 2.53 3.10
N MET A 92 -5.13 2.36 2.99
CA MET A 92 -4.52 1.10 2.55
C MET A 92 -4.76 -0.05 3.54
N ALA A 93 -4.68 0.21 4.84
CA ALA A 93 -4.97 -0.79 5.87
C ALA A 93 -6.44 -1.20 5.86
N ALA A 94 -7.37 -0.25 5.80
CA ALA A 94 -8.81 -0.53 5.70
C ALA A 94 -9.17 -1.28 4.40
N TYR A 95 -8.50 -0.97 3.30
CA TYR A 95 -8.72 -1.71 2.05
C TYR A 95 -8.22 -3.14 2.12
N MET A 96 -7.03 -3.37 2.69
CA MET A 96 -6.48 -4.71 2.85
C MET A 96 -7.28 -5.56 3.84
N GLU A 97 -7.71 -4.98 4.96
CA GLU A 97 -8.64 -5.62 5.90
C GLU A 97 -9.90 -6.07 5.15
N TRP A 98 -10.63 -5.15 4.51
CA TRP A 98 -11.83 -5.49 3.75
C TRP A 98 -11.59 -6.60 2.73
N MET A 99 -10.49 -6.49 1.96
CA MET A 99 -10.15 -7.42 0.89
C MET A 99 -9.85 -8.82 1.44
N LEU A 100 -9.18 -8.94 2.58
CA LEU A 100 -8.85 -10.22 3.20
C LEU A 100 -10.08 -10.84 3.89
N GLU A 101 -10.86 -10.06 4.65
CA GLU A 101 -12.09 -10.51 5.32
C GLU A 101 -13.08 -11.12 4.33
N LYS A 102 -13.34 -10.44 3.20
CA LYS A 102 -14.28 -10.96 2.19
C LYS A 102 -13.83 -12.28 1.56
N HIS A 103 -12.56 -12.67 1.72
CA HIS A 103 -12.01 -13.95 1.28
C HIS A 103 -11.80 -14.95 2.44
N GLY A 104 -12.30 -14.65 3.63
CA GLY A 104 -12.36 -15.55 4.78
C GLY A 104 -11.12 -15.57 5.66
N PHE A 105 -10.28 -14.54 5.60
CA PHE A 105 -9.17 -14.36 6.56
C PHE A 105 -9.65 -13.53 7.76
N ASP A 106 -9.23 -13.90 8.97
CA ASP A 106 -9.44 -13.10 10.19
C ASP A 106 -8.36 -12.00 10.26
N THR A 107 -8.79 -10.75 10.16
CA THR A 107 -7.94 -9.58 10.09
C THR A 107 -8.42 -8.46 11.02
N LYS A 108 -7.48 -7.58 11.38
CA LYS A 108 -7.73 -6.46 12.30
C LYS A 108 -6.92 -5.25 11.86
N ILE A 109 -7.48 -4.05 12.03
CA ILE A 109 -6.79 -2.79 11.74
C ILE A 109 -5.96 -2.41 12.97
N CYS A 110 -4.66 -2.20 12.79
CA CYS A 110 -3.75 -1.76 13.84
C CYS A 110 -3.37 -0.29 13.61
N LEU A 111 -3.34 0.50 14.68
CA LEU A 111 -2.89 1.89 14.67
C LEU A 111 -1.78 2.10 15.70
N ALA A 112 -0.83 2.96 15.37
CA ALA A 112 0.09 3.56 16.35
C ALA A 112 0.35 5.03 16.01
N ASP A 113 0.32 5.90 17.01
CA ASP A 113 0.65 7.32 16.90
C ASP A 113 2.15 7.53 16.68
N ARG A 114 2.97 6.57 17.14
CA ARG A 114 4.44 6.62 17.11
C ARG A 114 5.04 5.26 16.71
N PHE A 115 4.84 4.87 15.46
CA PHE A 115 5.31 3.59 14.95
C PHE A 115 6.84 3.43 15.08
N ALA A 116 7.29 2.23 15.49
CA ALA A 116 8.71 1.88 15.67
C ALA A 116 9.52 2.88 16.54
N ASN A 117 8.87 3.50 17.54
CA ASN A 117 9.43 4.60 18.36
C ASN A 117 9.77 5.88 17.57
N GLY A 118 9.21 6.04 16.38
CA GLY A 118 9.31 7.24 15.57
C GLY A 118 8.40 8.37 16.05
N SER A 119 8.07 9.24 15.10
CA SER A 119 7.19 10.41 15.30
C SER A 119 6.06 10.47 14.28
N ILE A 120 5.80 9.37 13.58
CA ILE A 120 4.83 9.29 12.50
C ILE A 120 3.77 8.26 12.92
N ALA A 121 2.51 8.67 12.81
CA ALA A 121 1.37 7.78 12.98
C ALA A 121 1.30 6.79 11.81
N HIS A 122 0.88 5.57 12.09
CA HIS A 122 0.87 4.51 11.09
C HIS A 122 -0.31 3.56 11.29
N ALA A 123 -0.77 2.99 10.18
CA ALA A 123 -1.82 2.00 10.14
C ALA A 123 -1.37 0.78 9.32
N TRP A 124 -1.68 -0.41 9.82
CA TRP A 124 -1.35 -1.68 9.17
C TRP A 124 -2.38 -2.75 9.54
N VAL A 125 -2.25 -3.96 8.99
CA VAL A 125 -3.21 -5.06 9.21
C VAL A 125 -2.55 -6.17 10.03
N ALA A 126 -3.24 -6.65 11.06
CA ALA A 126 -2.95 -7.92 11.71
C ALA A 126 -3.78 -9.03 11.07
N ILE A 127 -3.19 -10.23 10.95
CA ILE A 127 -3.84 -11.38 10.32
C ILE A 127 -3.65 -12.58 11.24
N ASP A 128 -4.76 -13.13 11.74
CA ASP A 128 -4.77 -14.25 12.66
C ASP A 128 -4.88 -15.56 11.89
N ILE A 129 -3.78 -16.31 11.85
CA ILE A 129 -3.68 -17.64 11.24
C ILE A 129 -3.27 -18.61 12.34
N PRO A 130 -4.22 -19.29 13.02
CA PRO A 130 -3.93 -20.08 14.20
C PRO A 130 -2.77 -21.06 14.01
N PRO A 131 -1.83 -21.14 14.98
CA PRO A 131 -1.86 -20.50 16.30
C PRO A 131 -1.11 -19.14 16.35
N ARG A 132 -0.91 -18.46 15.22
CA ARG A 132 0.00 -17.30 15.10
C ARG A 132 -0.70 -16.07 14.53
N ARG A 133 -0.23 -14.90 14.97
CA ARG A 133 -0.54 -13.61 14.34
C ARG A 133 0.58 -13.18 13.42
N TYR A 134 0.22 -12.82 12.21
CA TYR A 134 1.08 -12.19 11.22
C TYR A 134 0.69 -10.71 11.09
N TYR A 135 1.56 -9.90 10.51
CA TYR A 135 1.20 -8.54 10.12
C TYR A 135 1.41 -8.33 8.63
N MET A 136 0.72 -7.34 8.10
CA MET A 136 0.85 -6.88 6.74
C MET A 136 1.06 -5.39 6.74
N GLU A 137 2.19 -4.98 6.17
CA GLU A 137 2.52 -3.60 5.87
C GLU A 137 2.03 -3.29 4.45
N PRO A 138 0.91 -2.58 4.27
CA PRO A 138 0.38 -2.31 2.94
C PRO A 138 1.08 -1.13 2.25
N THR A 139 1.94 -0.38 2.92
CA THR A 139 2.64 0.80 2.37
C THR A 139 4.10 0.53 1.99
N ALA A 140 4.58 -0.71 2.14
CA ALA A 140 5.97 -1.06 1.85
C ALA A 140 6.36 -0.77 0.40
N LEU A 141 7.44 -0.03 0.17
CA LEU A 141 8.01 0.16 -1.17
C LEU A 141 8.98 -0.98 -1.48
N ASN A 142 8.67 -1.81 -2.48
CA ASN A 142 9.61 -2.81 -3.00
C ASN A 142 10.08 -2.46 -4.41
N THR A 143 11.37 -2.71 -4.70
CA THR A 143 12.02 -2.45 -6.00
C THR A 143 11.46 -3.28 -7.16
N GLY A 144 10.56 -4.23 -6.90
CA GLY A 144 9.89 -5.09 -7.87
C GLY A 144 8.44 -4.73 -8.20
N GLY A 145 7.89 -3.63 -7.67
CA GLY A 145 6.57 -3.12 -8.07
C GLY A 145 5.37 -3.59 -7.23
N PHE A 146 5.56 -4.43 -6.23
CA PHE A 146 4.48 -4.78 -5.27
C PHE A 146 4.60 -3.93 -4.00
N ILE A 147 3.48 -3.31 -3.61
CA ILE A 147 3.38 -2.41 -2.46
C ILE A 147 2.77 -3.16 -1.27
N PHE A 148 3.45 -4.19 -0.78
CA PHE A 148 3.14 -4.77 0.53
C PHE A 148 4.31 -5.59 1.08
N SER A 149 4.30 -5.83 2.38
CA SER A 149 5.18 -6.79 3.03
C SER A 149 4.43 -7.58 4.09
N THR A 150 4.56 -8.91 4.08
CA THR A 150 4.11 -9.76 5.17
C THR A 150 5.20 -9.86 6.23
N ILE A 151 4.84 -9.58 7.48
CA ILE A 151 5.75 -9.59 8.62
C ILE A 151 5.42 -10.81 9.47
N LYS A 152 6.35 -11.75 9.49
CA LYS A 152 6.20 -13.06 10.12
C LYS A 152 6.72 -13.01 11.57
N PRO A 153 6.22 -13.85 12.49
CA PRO A 153 6.63 -13.85 13.91
C PRO A 153 8.12 -13.97 14.20
N TYR A 154 8.90 -14.44 13.22
CA TYR A 154 10.34 -14.63 13.30
C TYR A 154 11.14 -13.56 12.56
N ASP A 155 10.48 -12.57 11.96
CA ASP A 155 11.14 -11.46 11.29
C ASP A 155 11.60 -10.41 12.31
N GLY A 156 12.77 -9.81 12.09
CA GLY A 156 13.39 -8.89 13.06
C GLY A 156 12.59 -7.60 13.32
N ASN A 157 11.78 -7.17 12.34
CA ASN A 157 10.88 -6.03 12.44
C ASN A 157 9.52 -6.38 13.05
N TYR A 158 9.19 -7.67 13.30
CA TYR A 158 7.92 -8.09 13.89
C TYR A 158 7.63 -7.35 15.21
N LYS A 159 8.66 -7.11 16.02
CA LYS A 159 8.56 -6.38 17.29
C LYS A 159 7.94 -4.99 17.12
N ASP A 160 8.18 -4.32 15.99
CA ASP A 160 7.71 -2.97 15.73
C ASP A 160 6.22 -2.98 15.36
N TYR A 161 5.79 -3.97 14.57
CA TYR A 161 4.38 -4.19 14.20
C TYR A 161 3.54 -4.81 15.32
N SER A 162 4.17 -5.50 16.27
CA SER A 162 3.48 -6.06 17.45
C SER A 162 3.15 -5.02 18.52
N ARG A 163 3.56 -3.76 18.33
CA ARG A 163 3.30 -2.64 19.23
C ARG A 163 2.33 -1.68 18.55
N TYR A 164 1.13 -1.59 19.08
CA TYR A 164 0.07 -0.71 18.60
C TYR A 164 -0.58 0.03 19.77
N ASP A 165 -1.08 1.23 19.49
CA ASP A 165 -1.89 2.01 20.43
C ASP A 165 -3.36 1.58 20.37
N GLY A 166 -3.80 1.03 19.22
CA GLY A 166 -5.11 0.42 19.05
C GLY A 166 -5.10 -0.73 18.05
N ILE A 167 -5.94 -1.73 18.32
CA ILE A 167 -6.27 -2.82 17.40
C ILE A 167 -7.79 -2.94 17.35
N TYR A 168 -8.34 -3.01 16.15
CA TYR A 168 -9.77 -2.91 15.89
C TYR A 168 -10.21 -4.07 15.00
N GLU A 169 -11.32 -4.70 15.33
CA GLU A 169 -11.87 -5.85 14.61
C GLU A 169 -12.22 -5.49 13.16
N ASP A 170 -12.70 -4.26 12.92
CA ASP A 170 -13.16 -3.85 11.60
C ASP A 170 -13.16 -2.32 11.41
N ILE A 171 -13.58 -1.90 10.21
CA ILE A 171 -13.79 -0.49 9.86
C ILE A 171 -14.83 0.21 10.76
N TYR A 172 -15.83 -0.52 11.28
CA TYR A 172 -16.88 0.04 12.12
C TYR A 172 -16.36 0.36 13.52
N GLU A 173 -15.41 -0.43 14.03
CA GLU A 173 -14.80 -0.22 15.33
C GLU A 173 -13.77 0.90 15.28
N VAL A 174 -12.85 0.90 14.31
CA VAL A 174 -11.80 1.93 14.22
C VAL A 174 -12.39 3.34 14.05
N THR A 175 -13.52 3.46 13.36
CA THR A 175 -14.20 4.73 13.10
C THR A 175 -15.09 5.23 14.26
N LYS A 176 -15.19 4.51 15.38
CA LYS A 176 -15.83 5.03 16.61
C LYS A 176 -15.07 6.21 17.20
N ASN A 177 -13.74 6.18 17.09
CA ASN A 177 -12.84 7.18 17.66
C ASN A 177 -12.04 7.94 16.60
N ASN A 178 -12.14 7.54 15.32
CA ASN A 178 -11.45 8.17 14.20
C ASN A 178 -12.46 8.55 13.11
N PRO A 179 -12.24 9.64 12.36
CA PRO A 179 -13.18 10.03 11.31
C PRO A 179 -13.19 8.99 10.19
N VAL A 180 -14.38 8.71 9.62
CA VAL A 180 -14.53 7.81 8.46
C VAL A 180 -13.63 8.24 7.30
N SER A 181 -13.43 9.55 7.13
CA SER A 181 -12.60 10.16 6.09
C SER A 181 -11.10 9.87 6.17
N GLU A 182 -10.66 9.19 7.22
CA GLU A 182 -9.29 8.70 7.39
C GLU A 182 -9.12 7.30 6.78
N PHE A 183 -10.21 6.56 6.55
CA PHE A 183 -10.18 5.15 6.12
C PHE A 183 -10.99 4.88 4.85
N ASP A 184 -11.54 5.92 4.21
CA ASP A 184 -12.55 5.85 3.17
C ASP A 184 -12.00 5.59 1.76
N TRP A 185 -11.24 4.50 1.64
CA TRP A 185 -10.65 4.03 0.37
C TRP A 185 -11.67 3.88 -0.78
N TRP A 186 -12.95 3.69 -0.48
CA TRP A 186 -14.04 3.58 -1.46
C TRP A 186 -14.39 4.90 -2.15
N ASN A 187 -13.76 6.01 -1.78
CA ASN A 187 -13.79 7.23 -2.58
C ASN A 187 -12.94 7.16 -3.83
N ASP A 188 -11.94 6.28 -3.82
CA ASP A 188 -11.11 6.09 -5.00
C ASP A 188 -11.91 5.33 -6.06
N PRO A 189 -12.17 5.90 -7.24
CA PRO A 189 -13.01 5.26 -8.26
C PRO A 189 -12.49 3.89 -8.71
N GLN A 190 -11.17 3.67 -8.67
CA GLN A 190 -10.55 2.41 -9.07
C GLN A 190 -10.84 1.31 -8.03
N LEU A 191 -10.73 1.64 -6.74
CA LEU A 191 -11.01 0.69 -5.66
C LEU A 191 -12.51 0.47 -5.46
N ALA A 192 -13.30 1.54 -5.58
CA ALA A 192 -14.76 1.50 -5.49
C ALA A 192 -15.40 0.57 -6.53
N TYR A 193 -14.76 0.39 -7.70
CA TYR A 193 -15.22 -0.57 -8.70
C TYR A 193 -15.24 -2.02 -8.15
N ASN A 194 -14.19 -2.41 -7.40
CA ASN A 194 -14.10 -3.74 -6.80
C ASN A 194 -15.21 -3.96 -5.77
N LEU A 195 -15.54 -2.94 -4.98
CA LEU A 195 -16.65 -2.98 -4.02
C LEU A 195 -18.01 -3.07 -4.72
N LYS A 196 -18.25 -2.26 -5.75
CA LYS A 196 -19.53 -2.31 -6.49
C LYS A 196 -19.76 -3.64 -7.18
N LYS A 197 -18.70 -4.25 -7.72
CA LYS A 197 -18.77 -5.59 -8.32
C LYS A 197 -19.17 -6.65 -7.28
N THR A 198 -18.70 -6.55 -6.04
CA THR A 198 -19.12 -7.48 -4.97
C THR A 198 -20.53 -7.21 -4.46
N GLN A 199 -21.13 -6.05 -4.75
CA GLN A 199 -22.53 -5.75 -4.37
C GLN A 199 -23.56 -6.19 -5.43
N GLY A 200 -23.15 -6.88 -6.49
CA GLY A 200 -24.05 -7.35 -7.55
C GLY A 200 -24.43 -6.29 -8.57
N GLY A 201 -23.49 -5.39 -8.89
CA GLY A 201 -23.65 -4.36 -9.92
C GLY A 201 -24.01 -4.87 -11.31
#